data_AF-A0A9Q0FZ66-F1
#
_entry.id   AF-A0A9Q0FZ66-F1
#
_cell.length_a   1.000
_cell.length_b   1.000
_cell.length_c   1.000
_cell.angle_alpha   90.00
_cell.angle_beta   90.00
_cell.angle_gamma   90.00
#
_symmetry.space_group_name_H-M   'P 1'
#
loop_
_entity.id
_entity.type
_entity.pdbx_description
1 polymer ?
#
loop_
_entity_poly.entity_id
_entity_poly.type
_entity_poly.pdbx_seq_one_letter_code
_entity_poly.pdbx_strand_id
1 'polypeptide(L)'
;MAFTSRLLSRSKQMTQLCGGGSCSQVILKKERAIPVRFFAKEAATQALAGDEMLKSIFMDVKTKFSAAIAALKQGEKITIAPEDPAAVAHYAKVMKTVREKAGLYSESERIDHSIEEETEDILDVRTYLETVKELATQDHLFVDDGAEAMMMEALEKVEKEIKKPLMRNDKKGMGLLMAEFDKINK
;
A
#
# COMPACT_ATOMS: atom_id res chain seq x y z
N MET A 1 58.00 30.00 -1.74
CA MET A 1 58.48 30.73 -0.55
C MET A 1 57.52 31.91 -0.34
N ALA A 2 56.48 31.78 0.49
CA ALA A 2 56.45 32.21 1.91
C ALA A 2 56.65 33.75 2.03
N PHE A 3 55.74 34.56 2.56
CA PHE A 3 55.32 34.58 3.97
C PHE A 3 54.04 35.44 4.21
N THR A 4 53.20 34.92 5.13
CA THR A 4 52.42 35.57 6.21
C THR A 4 51.31 36.61 5.97
N SER A 5 50.09 36.12 6.20
CA SER A 5 49.09 36.55 7.21
C SER A 5 49.40 37.79 8.11
N ARG A 6 48.48 38.76 8.15
CA ARG A 6 47.48 38.99 9.24
C ARG A 6 46.92 40.43 9.20
N LEU A 7 45.60 40.50 9.07
CA LEU A 7 44.62 41.30 9.82
C LEU A 7 44.73 42.84 9.94
N LEU A 8 43.56 43.46 9.68
CA LEU A 8 43.03 44.77 10.11
C LEU A 8 43.31 45.96 9.18
N SER A 9 42.26 46.44 8.50
CA SER A 9 41.57 47.66 8.95
C SER A 9 40.32 47.93 8.12
N ARG A 10 39.33 48.51 8.77
CA ARG A 10 37.96 48.74 8.29
C ARG A 10 37.92 49.71 7.11
N SER A 11 37.07 49.44 6.12
CA SER A 11 36.33 50.49 5.43
C SER A 11 35.04 49.92 4.83
N LYS A 12 33.93 50.12 5.54
CA LYS A 12 32.59 50.08 4.95
C LYS A 12 32.41 51.42 4.21
N GLN A 13 32.32 51.40 2.89
CA GLN A 13 31.48 52.30 2.07
C GLN A 13 31.74 52.04 0.58
N MET A 14 31.13 50.98 0.05
CA MET A 14 30.76 50.91 -1.37
C MET A 14 29.26 50.68 -1.43
N THR A 15 28.53 51.78 -1.34
CA THR A 15 27.20 51.95 -1.94
C THR A 15 26.96 53.45 -2.01
N GLN A 16 27.71 54.09 -2.91
CA GLN A 16 27.47 55.44 -3.36
C GLN A 16 27.13 55.33 -4.85
N LEU A 17 25.89 54.93 -5.11
CA LEU A 17 25.18 55.12 -6.37
C LEU A 17 23.86 55.81 -6.05
N CYS A 18 23.97 57.04 -5.56
CA CYS A 18 23.05 58.15 -5.80
C CYS A 18 23.94 59.40 -5.83
N GLY A 19 23.96 60.08 -6.96
CA GLY A 19 24.90 61.17 -7.25
C GLY A 19 24.67 62.44 -6.43
N GLY A 20 25.71 63.28 -6.43
CA GLY A 20 25.65 64.67 -5.96
C GLY A 20 26.08 64.85 -4.51
N GLY A 21 27.05 65.74 -4.28
CA GLY A 21 27.74 65.89 -2.99
C GLY A 21 26.93 66.54 -1.87
N SER A 22 27.57 66.53 -0.69
CA SER A 22 27.23 67.23 0.57
C SER A 22 26.47 66.44 1.65
N CYS A 23 27.26 65.64 2.37
CA CYS A 23 27.27 65.38 3.82
C CYS A 23 26.17 66.00 4.72
N SER A 24 25.46 65.14 5.46
CA SER A 24 25.07 65.40 6.86
C SER A 24 24.90 64.06 7.58
N GLN A 25 25.84 63.76 8.48
CA GLN A 25 25.86 62.54 9.29
C GLN A 25 24.83 62.63 10.43
N VAL A 26 23.81 61.77 10.43
CA VAL A 26 22.94 61.60 11.60
C VAL A 26 23.53 60.50 12.47
N ILE A 27 24.15 60.90 13.58
CA ILE A 27 24.68 60.02 14.62
C ILE A 27 23.50 59.40 15.39
N LEU A 28 23.19 58.12 15.16
CA LEU A 28 22.21 57.39 15.94
C LEU A 28 22.81 56.91 17.26
N LYS A 29 22.24 57.39 18.38
CA LYS A 29 22.63 57.05 19.75
C LYS A 29 22.46 55.54 20.04
N LYS A 30 23.47 55.00 20.71
CA LYS A 30 23.65 53.60 21.09
C LYS A 30 22.85 53.26 22.36
N GLU A 31 21.52 53.25 22.32
CA GLU A 31 20.72 52.88 23.52
C GLU A 31 19.61 51.84 23.32
N ARG A 32 19.37 51.32 22.11
CA ARG A 32 18.56 50.09 21.94
C ARG A 32 19.12 49.24 20.82
N ALA A 33 19.96 48.28 21.18
CA ALA A 33 20.37 47.21 20.28
C ALA A 33 19.19 46.24 20.11
N ILE A 34 18.25 46.58 19.22
CA ILE A 34 17.28 45.60 18.72
C ILE A 34 17.99 44.86 17.60
N PRO A 35 18.33 43.57 17.76
CA PRO A 35 18.90 42.81 16.65
C PRO A 35 17.82 42.63 15.58
N VAL A 36 17.90 43.44 14.54
CA VAL A 36 17.10 43.29 13.31
C VAL A 36 17.67 42.11 12.55
N ARG A 37 17.19 40.90 12.90
CA ARG A 37 17.07 39.65 12.12
C ARG A 37 17.01 38.47 13.09
N PHE A 38 15.85 38.26 13.69
CA PHE A 38 15.47 36.89 14.06
C PHE A 38 14.97 36.23 12.78
N PHE A 39 15.70 35.26 12.25
CA PHE A 39 15.08 34.28 11.37
C PHE A 39 14.08 33.51 12.24
N ALA A 40 12.84 33.32 11.75
CA ALA A 40 11.92 32.42 12.41
C ALA A 40 12.65 31.08 12.62
N LYS A 41 12.73 30.64 13.87
CA LYS A 41 13.20 29.29 14.19
C LYS A 41 12.29 28.35 13.40
N GLU A 42 12.87 27.53 12.54
CA GLU A 42 12.13 26.56 11.72
C GLU A 42 11.17 25.82 12.65
N ALA A 43 9.88 26.14 12.54
CA ALA A 43 8.86 25.37 13.21
C ALA A 43 8.88 24.05 12.46
N ALA A 44 9.33 22.98 13.13
CA ALA A 44 9.14 21.64 12.60
C ALA A 44 7.64 21.53 12.30
N THR A 45 7.28 21.49 11.02
CA THR A 45 5.92 21.19 10.62
C THR A 45 5.61 19.83 11.23
N GLN A 46 4.70 19.81 12.21
CA GLN A 46 4.22 18.54 12.74
C GLN A 46 3.75 17.72 11.55
N ALA A 47 4.32 16.52 11.40
CA ALA A 47 3.94 15.63 10.33
C ALA A 47 2.42 15.43 10.42
N LEU A 48 1.72 15.70 9.32
CA LEU A 48 0.30 15.42 9.27
C LEU A 48 0.11 13.90 9.33
N ALA A 49 -1.00 13.43 9.91
CA ALA A 49 -1.28 11.99 9.98
C ALA A 49 -1.18 11.29 8.61
N GLY A 50 -1.51 12.01 7.53
CA GLY A 50 -1.34 11.53 6.15
C GLY A 50 0.13 11.33 5.73
N ASP A 51 1.05 12.19 6.17
CA ASP A 51 2.47 12.06 5.85
C ASP A 51 3.09 10.84 6.54
N GLU A 52 2.67 10.56 7.77
CA GLU A 52 3.09 9.36 8.51
C GLU A 52 2.55 8.07 7.86
N MET A 53 1.29 8.08 7.39
CA MET A 53 0.70 6.97 6.64
C MET A 53 1.43 6.73 5.32
N LEU A 54 1.68 7.77 4.51
CA LEU A 54 2.40 7.61 3.25
C LEU A 54 3.82 7.09 3.47
N LYS A 55 4.49 7.56 4.53
CA LYS A 55 5.80 7.08 4.91
C LYS A 55 5.77 5.60 5.32
N SER A 56 4.77 5.16 6.08
CA SER A 56 4.67 3.75 6.49
C SER A 56 4.43 2.85 5.28
N ILE A 57 3.51 3.22 4.38
CA ILE A 57 3.25 2.50 3.12
C ILE A 57 4.52 2.43 2.27
N PHE A 58 5.20 3.56 2.08
CA PHE A 58 6.44 3.57 1.29
C PHE A 58 7.52 2.67 1.88
N MET A 59 7.70 2.69 3.20
CA MET A 59 8.70 1.85 3.86
C MET A 59 8.33 0.36 3.77
N ASP A 60 7.05 0.01 3.87
CA ASP A 60 6.59 -1.37 3.68
C ASP A 60 6.86 -1.86 2.25
N VAL A 61 6.42 -1.10 1.24
CA VAL A 61 6.68 -1.41 -0.19
C VAL A 61 8.17 -1.54 -0.48
N LYS A 62 8.99 -0.60 0.01
CA LYS A 62 10.44 -0.64 -0.16
C LYS A 62 11.04 -1.90 0.46
N THR A 63 10.59 -2.28 1.65
CA THR A 63 11.10 -3.45 2.38
C THR A 63 10.76 -4.73 1.65
N LYS A 64 9.49 -4.92 1.27
CA LYS A 64 9.01 -6.08 0.51
C LYS A 64 9.70 -6.19 -0.85
N PHE A 65 9.84 -5.09 -1.58
CA PHE A 65 10.53 -5.06 -2.87
C PHE A 65 12.02 -5.41 -2.74
N SER A 66 12.69 -4.86 -1.72
CA SER A 66 14.11 -5.17 -1.46
C SER A 66 14.32 -6.63 -1.10
N ALA A 67 13.42 -7.22 -0.30
CA ALA A 67 13.44 -8.63 0.05
C ALA A 67 13.22 -9.54 -1.17
N ALA A 68 12.28 -9.20 -2.05
CA ALA A 68 12.04 -9.92 -3.30
C ALA A 68 13.27 -9.92 -4.22
N ILE A 69 13.89 -8.75 -4.42
CA ILE A 69 15.12 -8.64 -5.22
C ILE A 69 16.26 -9.44 -4.59
N ALA A 70 16.43 -9.36 -3.27
CA ALA A 70 17.47 -10.12 -2.57
C ALA A 70 17.26 -11.63 -2.76
N ALA A 71 16.03 -12.11 -2.63
CA ALA A 71 15.68 -13.51 -2.85
C ALA A 71 15.95 -13.96 -4.30
N LEU A 72 15.59 -13.12 -5.29
CA LEU A 72 15.86 -13.40 -6.71
C LEU A 72 17.36 -13.42 -7.03
N LYS A 73 18.16 -12.53 -6.43
CA LYS A 73 19.62 -12.49 -6.61
C LYS A 73 20.34 -13.67 -5.97
N GLN A 74 19.80 -14.20 -4.86
CA GLN A 74 20.32 -15.39 -4.19
C GLN A 74 19.82 -16.70 -4.82
N GLY A 75 18.77 -16.62 -5.64
CA GLY A 75 18.10 -17.75 -6.24
C GLY A 75 18.89 -18.41 -7.37
N GLU A 76 18.41 -19.58 -7.77
CA GLU A 76 18.94 -20.35 -8.89
C GLU A 76 18.60 -19.67 -10.23
N LYS A 77 19.40 -19.93 -11.27
CA LYS A 77 19.13 -19.43 -12.62
C LYS A 77 17.78 -19.96 -13.10
N ILE A 78 16.85 -19.06 -13.37
CA ILE A 78 15.56 -19.39 -13.98
C ILE A 78 15.80 -19.70 -15.47
N THR A 79 15.43 -20.90 -15.90
CA THR A 79 15.39 -21.27 -17.32
C THR A 79 14.01 -20.92 -17.87
N ILE A 80 13.95 -20.04 -18.88
CA ILE A 80 12.68 -19.65 -19.51
C ILE A 80 12.41 -20.59 -20.69
N ALA A 81 11.66 -21.66 -20.42
CA ALA A 81 11.22 -22.62 -21.42
C ALA A 81 9.73 -22.94 -21.19
N PRO A 82 8.79 -22.19 -21.81
CA PRO A 82 7.36 -22.33 -21.53
C PRO A 82 6.78 -23.69 -21.96
N GLU A 83 7.42 -24.35 -22.94
CA GLU A 83 7.00 -25.65 -23.45
C GLU A 83 7.53 -26.85 -22.63
N ASP A 84 8.42 -26.60 -21.66
CA ASP A 84 8.95 -27.64 -20.78
C ASP A 84 8.25 -27.59 -19.41
N PRO A 85 7.40 -28.59 -19.09
CA PRO A 85 6.70 -28.63 -17.81
C PRO A 85 7.62 -28.58 -16.59
N ALA A 86 8.85 -29.13 -16.69
CA ALA A 86 9.81 -29.10 -15.60
C ALA A 86 10.37 -27.69 -15.34
N ALA A 87 10.66 -26.95 -16.41
CA ALA A 87 11.09 -25.55 -16.32
C ALA A 87 9.98 -24.64 -15.74
N VAL A 88 8.73 -24.86 -16.16
CA VAL A 88 7.56 -24.13 -15.62
C VAL A 88 7.37 -24.42 -14.13
N ALA A 89 7.44 -25.69 -13.72
CA ALA A 89 7.33 -26.07 -12.31
C ALA A 89 8.47 -25.50 -11.45
N HIS A 90 9.71 -25.49 -11.98
CA HIS A 90 10.86 -24.86 -11.32
C HIS A 90 10.65 -23.36 -11.14
N TYR A 91 10.22 -22.65 -12.19
CA TYR A 91 9.88 -21.23 -12.12
C TYR A 91 8.84 -20.94 -11.05
N ALA A 92 7.72 -21.69 -11.04
CA ALA A 92 6.66 -21.52 -10.05
C ALA A 92 7.17 -21.70 -8.61
N LYS A 93 8.04 -22.70 -8.39
CA LYS A 93 8.68 -22.93 -7.10
C LYS A 93 9.58 -21.77 -6.66
N VAL A 94 10.44 -21.27 -7.56
CA VAL A 94 11.31 -20.12 -7.28
C VAL A 94 10.49 -18.88 -6.94
N MET A 95 9.47 -18.58 -7.74
CA MET A 95 8.60 -17.41 -7.51
C MET A 95 7.79 -17.53 -6.22
N LYS A 96 7.32 -18.73 -5.86
CA LYS A 96 6.68 -19.00 -4.57
C LYS A 96 7.63 -18.66 -3.41
N THR A 97 8.87 -19.14 -3.44
CA THR A 97 9.86 -18.85 -2.39
C THR A 97 10.21 -17.36 -2.32
N VAL A 98 10.32 -16.67 -3.46
CA VAL A 98 10.56 -15.21 -3.50
C VAL A 98 9.41 -14.46 -2.84
N ARG A 99 8.17 -14.84 -3.17
CA ARG A 99 6.95 -14.28 -2.59
C ARG A 99 6.92 -14.45 -1.07
N GLU A 100 7.12 -15.67 -0.58
CA GLU A 100 7.14 -15.99 0.85
C GLU A 100 8.22 -15.19 1.59
N LYS A 101 9.45 -15.13 1.05
CA LYS A 101 10.54 -14.33 1.64
C LYS A 101 10.26 -12.82 1.66
N ALA A 102 9.49 -12.34 0.70
CA ALA A 102 9.09 -10.94 0.62
C ALA A 102 7.86 -10.62 1.48
N GLY A 103 7.23 -11.60 2.14
CA GLY A 103 6.00 -11.41 2.89
C GLY A 103 4.86 -10.91 1.99
N LEU A 104 4.81 -11.39 0.75
CA LEU A 104 3.77 -11.07 -0.21
C LEU A 104 2.69 -12.16 -0.17
N TYR A 105 1.43 -11.77 -0.27
CA TYR A 105 0.34 -12.71 -0.42
C TYR A 105 0.39 -13.42 -1.78
N SER A 106 -0.01 -14.68 -1.80
CA SER A 106 -0.40 -15.38 -3.03
C SER A 106 -1.73 -14.85 -3.54
N GLU A 107 -2.04 -15.09 -4.82
CA GLU A 107 -3.31 -14.64 -5.38
C GLU A 107 -4.51 -15.24 -4.62
N SER A 108 -4.43 -16.51 -4.19
CA SER A 108 -5.44 -17.13 -3.33
C SER A 108 -5.57 -16.41 -1.98
N GLU A 109 -4.47 -16.12 -1.29
CA GLU A 109 -4.52 -15.41 0.00
C GLU A 109 -5.04 -13.97 -0.17
N ARG A 110 -4.77 -13.31 -1.31
CA ARG A 110 -5.33 -11.99 -1.61
C ARG A 110 -6.85 -12.06 -1.78
N ILE A 111 -7.33 -13.04 -2.54
CA ILE A 111 -8.76 -13.27 -2.76
C ILE A 111 -9.45 -13.59 -1.44
N ASP A 112 -8.88 -14.49 -0.64
CA ASP A 112 -9.42 -14.86 0.68
C ASP A 112 -9.53 -13.63 1.59
N HIS A 113 -8.48 -12.81 1.66
CA HIS A 113 -8.49 -11.56 2.45
C HIS A 113 -9.56 -10.57 1.95
N SER A 114 -9.68 -10.38 0.63
CA SER A 114 -10.70 -9.49 0.06
C SER A 114 -12.11 -9.98 0.33
N ILE A 115 -12.36 -11.29 0.25
CA ILE A 115 -13.65 -11.87 0.61
C ILE A 115 -13.93 -11.68 2.10
N GLU A 116 -12.96 -11.92 2.98
CA GLU A 116 -13.14 -11.73 4.42
C GLU A 116 -13.49 -10.28 4.78
N GLU A 117 -12.74 -9.32 4.23
CA GLU A 117 -12.92 -7.88 4.49
C GLU A 117 -14.28 -7.38 3.99
N GLU A 118 -14.65 -7.70 2.76
CA GLU A 118 -15.89 -7.21 2.13
C GLU A 118 -17.14 -7.93 2.64
N THR A 119 -16.98 -9.08 3.29
CA THR A 119 -18.10 -9.88 3.80
C THR A 119 -18.17 -9.99 5.32
N GLU A 120 -17.34 -9.25 6.06
CA GLU A 120 -17.25 -9.33 7.54
C GLU A 120 -18.62 -9.10 8.20
N ASP A 121 -19.35 -8.07 7.75
CA ASP A 121 -20.64 -7.66 8.31
C ASP A 121 -21.85 -8.38 7.70
N ILE A 122 -21.63 -9.26 6.71
CA ILE A 122 -22.72 -9.94 6.00
C ILE A 122 -23.14 -11.19 6.77
N LEU A 123 -24.39 -11.23 7.22
CA LEU A 123 -24.90 -12.31 8.07
C LEU A 123 -25.65 -13.41 7.30
N ASP A 124 -26.33 -13.08 6.20
CA ASP A 124 -27.05 -14.04 5.38
C ASP A 124 -26.19 -14.56 4.22
N VAL A 125 -26.52 -15.76 3.76
CA VAL A 125 -25.73 -16.47 2.74
C VAL A 125 -25.98 -15.91 1.35
N ARG A 126 -27.18 -15.39 1.07
CA ARG A 126 -27.54 -14.87 -0.26
C ARG A 126 -26.72 -13.65 -0.59
N THR A 127 -26.73 -12.64 0.28
CA THR A 127 -25.94 -11.43 0.10
C THR A 127 -24.44 -11.77 0.08
N TYR A 128 -23.98 -12.73 0.88
CA TYR A 128 -22.60 -13.20 0.82
C TYR A 128 -22.21 -13.73 -0.57
N LEU A 129 -23.02 -14.61 -1.17
CA LEU A 129 -22.73 -15.16 -2.49
C LEU A 129 -22.79 -14.10 -3.60
N GLU A 130 -23.71 -13.15 -3.50
CA GLU A 130 -23.81 -12.01 -4.43
C GLU A 130 -22.56 -11.12 -4.34
N THR A 131 -22.09 -10.79 -3.13
CA THR A 131 -20.87 -10.01 -2.94
C THR A 131 -19.63 -10.73 -3.47
N VAL A 132 -19.48 -12.04 -3.18
CA VAL A 132 -18.35 -12.83 -3.72
C VAL A 132 -18.36 -12.87 -5.25
N LYS A 133 -19.54 -12.95 -5.87
CA LYS A 133 -19.68 -12.87 -7.33
C LYS A 133 -19.26 -11.51 -7.89
N GLU A 134 -19.63 -10.42 -7.21
CA GLU A 134 -19.21 -9.08 -7.61
C GLU A 134 -17.68 -8.93 -7.54
N LEU A 135 -17.05 -9.43 -6.47
CA LEU A 135 -15.59 -9.46 -6.32
C LEU A 135 -14.92 -10.27 -7.43
N ALA A 136 -15.43 -11.46 -7.74
CA ALA A 136 -14.90 -12.29 -8.83
C ALA A 136 -15.00 -11.58 -10.19
N THR A 137 -16.05 -10.78 -10.41
CA THR A 137 -16.23 -9.97 -11.62
C THR A 137 -15.23 -8.81 -11.66
N GLN A 138 -15.03 -8.11 -10.54
CA GLN A 138 -14.09 -7.00 -10.41
C GLN A 138 -12.63 -7.43 -10.62
N ASP A 139 -12.24 -8.57 -10.05
CA ASP A 139 -10.89 -9.13 -10.14
C ASP A 139 -10.64 -9.90 -11.45
N HIS A 140 -11.64 -9.95 -12.35
CA HIS A 140 -11.57 -10.70 -13.61
C HIS A 140 -11.28 -12.20 -13.42
N LEU A 141 -11.70 -12.75 -12.29
CA LEU A 141 -11.58 -14.17 -11.94
C LEU A 141 -12.78 -14.99 -12.41
N PHE A 142 -13.79 -14.33 -12.98
CA PHE A 142 -14.99 -14.95 -13.48
C PHE A 142 -14.69 -15.92 -14.62
N VAL A 143 -14.92 -17.21 -14.36
CA VAL A 143 -15.03 -18.25 -15.37
C VAL A 143 -16.52 -18.60 -15.44
N ASP A 144 -17.19 -18.25 -16.53
CA ASP A 144 -18.62 -18.53 -16.73
C ASP A 144 -18.86 -20.02 -16.99
N ASP A 145 -18.72 -20.84 -15.95
CA ASP A 145 -18.93 -22.29 -15.98
C ASP A 145 -20.31 -22.69 -15.43
N GLY A 146 -21.14 -21.70 -15.07
CA GLY A 146 -22.47 -21.91 -14.49
C GLY A 146 -22.46 -22.35 -13.02
N ALA A 147 -21.30 -22.51 -12.37
CA ALA A 147 -21.22 -22.94 -10.97
C ALA A 147 -21.95 -21.95 -10.04
N GLU A 148 -21.82 -20.65 -10.27
CA GLU A 148 -22.53 -19.62 -9.50
C GLU A 148 -24.05 -19.74 -9.61
N ALA A 149 -24.56 -20.00 -10.80
CA ALA A 149 -25.99 -20.18 -11.02
C ALA A 149 -26.51 -21.41 -10.26
N MET A 150 -25.76 -22.51 -10.29
CA MET A 150 -26.08 -23.72 -9.53
C MET A 150 -26.02 -23.48 -8.01
N MET A 151 -25.05 -22.69 -7.53
CA MET A 151 -24.96 -22.32 -6.11
C MET A 151 -26.17 -21.51 -5.65
N MET A 152 -26.59 -20.52 -6.45
CA MET A 152 -27.77 -19.71 -6.15
C MET A 152 -29.06 -20.52 -6.22
N GLU A 153 -29.19 -21.44 -7.17
CA GLU A 153 -30.35 -22.35 -7.26
C GLU A 153 -30.44 -23.29 -6.05
N ALA A 154 -29.31 -23.85 -5.63
CA ALA A 154 -29.22 -24.67 -4.42
C ALA A 154 -29.62 -23.88 -3.16
N LEU A 155 -29.12 -22.64 -3.04
CA LEU A 155 -29.52 -21.75 -1.97
C LEU A 155 -31.03 -21.47 -1.99
N GLU A 156 -31.60 -21.20 -3.16
CA GLU A 156 -33.03 -20.94 -3.31
C GLU A 156 -33.89 -22.14 -2.86
N LYS A 157 -33.44 -23.38 -3.14
CA LYS A 157 -34.11 -24.61 -2.66
C LYS A 157 -34.10 -24.68 -1.13
N VAL A 158 -32.96 -24.42 -0.51
CA VAL A 158 -32.83 -24.44 0.95
C VAL A 158 -33.68 -23.35 1.59
N GLU A 159 -33.66 -22.12 1.07
CA GLU A 159 -34.46 -21.01 1.57
C GLU A 159 -35.97 -21.26 1.46
N LYS A 160 -36.42 -21.92 0.38
CA LYS A 160 -37.81 -22.36 0.23
C LYS A 160 -38.20 -23.42 1.25
N GLU A 161 -37.30 -24.35 1.59
CA GLU A 161 -37.55 -25.38 2.60
C GLU A 161 -37.64 -24.78 4.01
N ILE A 162 -36.70 -23.92 4.38
CA ILE A 162 -36.67 -23.30 5.72
C ILE A 162 -37.61 -22.09 5.85
N LYS A 163 -38.16 -21.58 4.73
CA LYS A 163 -39.09 -20.45 4.64
C LYS A 163 -38.56 -19.13 5.22
N LYS A 164 -37.24 -18.96 5.23
CA LYS A 164 -36.52 -17.77 5.70
C LYS A 164 -35.18 -17.67 4.98
N PRO A 165 -34.52 -16.49 4.96
CA PRO A 165 -33.15 -16.38 4.50
C PRO A 165 -32.22 -17.30 5.30
N LEU A 166 -31.27 -17.93 4.61
CA LEU A 166 -30.27 -18.75 5.28
C LEU A 166 -29.18 -17.87 5.89
N MET A 167 -28.92 -18.04 7.19
CA MET A 167 -27.88 -17.28 7.90
C MET A 167 -26.56 -18.06 7.92
N ARG A 168 -25.41 -17.38 7.77
CA ARG A 168 -24.07 -18.00 7.78
C ARG A 168 -23.74 -18.72 9.09
N ASN A 169 -24.37 -18.32 10.20
CA ASN A 169 -24.24 -18.96 11.50
C ASN A 169 -25.23 -20.12 11.75
N ASP A 170 -26.19 -20.37 10.85
CA ASP A 170 -27.16 -21.45 10.97
C ASP A 170 -26.54 -22.78 10.54
N LYS A 171 -25.93 -23.48 11.51
CA LYS A 171 -25.26 -24.77 11.26
C LYS A 171 -26.16 -25.82 10.60
N LYS A 172 -27.46 -25.83 10.92
CA LYS A 172 -28.40 -26.82 10.34
C LYS A 172 -28.73 -26.46 8.91
N GLY A 173 -29.06 -25.19 8.65
CA GLY A 173 -29.33 -24.72 7.30
C GLY A 173 -28.12 -24.82 6.37
N MET A 174 -26.92 -24.50 6.87
CA MET A 174 -25.67 -24.70 6.12
C MET A 174 -25.41 -26.17 5.79
N GLY A 175 -25.79 -27.09 6.68
CA GLY A 175 -25.75 -28.53 6.40
C GLY A 175 -26.65 -28.95 5.23
N LEU A 176 -27.85 -28.36 5.11
CA LEU A 176 -28.74 -28.58 3.96
C LEU A 176 -28.12 -28.03 2.66
N LEU A 177 -27.53 -26.84 2.72
CA LEU A 177 -26.86 -26.23 1.57
C LEU A 177 -25.69 -27.07 1.06
N MET A 178 -24.83 -27.55 1.96
CA MET A 178 -23.73 -28.44 1.59
C MET A 178 -24.24 -29.74 0.95
N ALA A 179 -25.34 -30.30 1.46
CA ALA A 179 -25.95 -31.50 0.88
C ALA A 179 -26.54 -31.25 -0.52
N GLU A 180 -27.01 -30.05 -0.83
CA GLU A 180 -27.39 -29.67 -2.20
C GLU A 180 -26.15 -29.53 -3.11
N PHE A 181 -25.07 -28.93 -2.63
CA PHE A 181 -23.81 -28.83 -3.39
C PHE A 181 -23.22 -30.22 -3.71
N ASP A 182 -23.27 -31.17 -2.77
CA ASP A 182 -22.84 -32.56 -2.98
C ASP A 182 -23.66 -33.30 -4.05
N LYS A 183 -24.90 -32.87 -4.33
CA LYS A 183 -25.71 -33.43 -5.42
C LYS A 183 -25.32 -32.85 -6.77
N ILE A 184 -24.95 -31.56 -6.80
CA ILE A 184 -24.52 -30.85 -8.02
C ILE A 184 -23.16 -31.36 -8.50
N ASN A 185 -22.24 -31.64 -7.57
CA ASN A 185 -20.87 -32.06 -7.89
C ASN A 185 -20.71 -33.53 -8.30
N LYS A 186 -21.81 -34.26 -8.52
CA LYS A 186 -21.83 -35.68 -8.95
C LYS A 186 -22.21 -35.81 -10.41
#